data_AF-A0A8T5W622-F1
#
_entry.id   AF-A0A8T5W622-F1
#
_cell.length_a   1.000
_cell.length_b   1.000
_cell.length_c   1.000
_cell.angle_alpha   90.00
_cell.angle_beta   90.00
_cell.angle_gamma   90.00
#
_symmetry.space_group_name_H-M   'P 1'
#
loop_
_entity.id
_entity.type
_entity.pdbx_description
1 polymer ?
#
loop_
_entity_poly.entity_id
_entity_poly.type
_entity_poly.pdbx_seq_one_letter_code
_entity_poly.pdbx_strand_id
1 'polypeptide(L)' 'MRIALGSDHGGFYLKEEIKKYLKDYGHTYIDFGTESAESIDYPEFGYKVAEA' A
#
# COMPACT_ATOMS: atom_id res chain seq x y z
N MET A 1 -4.04 4.62 15.50
CA MET A 1 -3.18 5.09 14.39
C MET A 1 -3.66 4.41 13.13
N ARG A 2 -3.90 5.17 12.05
CA ARG A 2 -4.35 4.64 10.76
C ARG A 2 -3.24 4.89 9.75
N ILE A 3 -2.77 3.83 9.10
CA ILE A 3 -1.62 3.85 8.19
C ILE A 3 -2.12 3.83 6.75
N ALA A 4 -1.71 4.80 5.93
CA ALA A 4 -1.94 4.76 4.49
C ALA A 4 -0.84 3.93 3.82
N LEU A 5 -1.24 2.99 2.95
CA LEU A 5 -0.35 2.17 2.15
C LEU A 5 -0.57 2.44 0.68
N GLY A 6 0.52 2.44 -0.08
CA GLY A 6 0.50 2.56 -1.53
C GLY A 6 1.83 2.09 -2.12
N SER A 7 1.76 1.47 -3.29
CA SER A 7 2.92 1.09 -4.09
C SER A 7 2.55 1.03 -5.57
N ASP A 8 3.54 1.04 -6.44
CA ASP A 8 3.37 0.53 -7.80
C ASP A 8 3.51 -1.01 -7.83
N HIS A 9 3.60 -1.54 -9.04
CA HIS A 9 3.81 -2.95 -9.34
C HIS A 9 5.10 -3.51 -8.72
N GLY A 10 6.17 -2.71 -8.66
CA GLY A 10 7.45 -3.12 -8.07
C GLY A 10 7.34 -3.35 -6.56
N GLY A 11 6.49 -2.60 -5.88
CA GLY A 11 6.25 -2.73 -4.43
C GLY A 11 5.09 -3.65 -4.03
N PHE A 12 4.31 -4.18 -4.98
CA PHE A 12 3.05 -4.89 -4.71
C PHE A 12 3.20 -6.03 -3.67
N TYR A 13 4.11 -6.99 -3.91
CA TYR A 13 4.26 -8.14 -3.02
C TYR A 13 4.74 -7.74 -1.62
N LEU A 14 5.65 -6.76 -1.50
CA LEU A 14 6.11 -6.29 -0.20
C LEU A 14 4.98 -5.58 0.55
N LYS A 15 4.16 -4.78 -0.14
CA LYS A 15 2.98 -4.16 0.44
C LYS A 15 2.01 -5.20 1.00
N GLU A 16 1.76 -6.31 0.29
CA GLU A 16 0.91 -7.39 0.81
C GLU A 16 1.46 -8.03 2.09
N GLU A 17 2.78 -8.23 2.20
CA GLU A 17 3.39 -8.72 3.44
C GLU A 17 3.30 -7.68 4.57
N ILE A 18 3.47 -6.39 4.27
CA ILE A 18 3.30 -5.31 5.25
C ILE A 18 1.86 -5.27 5.76
N LYS A 19 0.84 -5.46 4.92
CA LYS A 19 -0.56 -5.53 5.37
C LYS A 19 -0.77 -6.61 6.44
N LYS A 20 -0.21 -7.81 6.20
CA LYS A 20 -0.28 -8.92 7.16
C LYS A 20 0.42 -8.55 8.46
N TYR A 21 1.64 -8.02 8.37
CA TYR A 21 2.39 -7.55 9.53
C TYR A 21 1.59 -6.51 10.33
N LEU A 22 1.03 -5.48 9.69
CA LEU A 22 0.25 -4.46 10.38
C LEU A 22 -0.99 -5.06 11.06
N LYS A 23 -1.68 -5.98 10.40
CA LYS A 23 -2.83 -6.68 10.96
C LYS A 23 -2.44 -7.50 12.19
N ASP A 24 -1.35 -8.26 12.13
CA ASP A 24 -0.88 -9.13 13.21
C ASP A 24 -0.50 -8.34 14.47
N TYR A 25 -0.06 -7.09 14.32
CA TYR A 25 0.28 -6.18 15.42
C TYR A 25 -0.89 -5.24 15.81
N GLY A 26 -2.10 -5.47 15.29
CA GLY A 26 -3.29 -4.71 15.67
C GLY A 26 -3.34 -3.28 15.11
N HIS A 27 -2.55 -2.98 14.08
CA HIS A 27 -2.60 -1.71 13.38
C HIS A 27 -3.69 -1.72 12.29
N THR A 28 -4.42 -0.61 12.19
CA THR A 28 -5.37 -0.38 11.11
C THR A 28 -4.72 0.33 9.94
N TYR A 29 -5.04 -0.06 8.72
CA TYR A 29 -4.52 0.57 7.50
C TYR A 29 -5.62 0.82 6.45
N ILE A 30 -5.34 1.71 5.51
CA ILE A 30 -6.07 1.89 4.24
C ILE A 30 -5.06 1.62 3.12
N ASP A 31 -5.42 0.77 2.18
CA ASP A 31 -4.62 0.52 0.99
C ASP A 31 -5.17 1.28 -0.21
N PHE A 32 -4.35 2.12 -0.81
CA PHE A 32 -4.67 2.93 -1.99
C PHE A 32 -4.21 2.29 -3.31
N GLY A 33 -3.67 1.07 -3.25
CA GLY A 33 -3.24 0.28 -4.41
C GLY A 33 -1.71 0.26 -4.57
N THR A 34 -1.18 -0.34 -5.63
CA THR A 34 -1.88 -1.14 -6.63
C THR A 34 -2.37 -2.50 -6.12
N GLU A 35 -3.31 -3.12 -6.82
CA GLU A 35 -3.92 -4.41 -6.45
C GLU A 35 -3.32 -5.60 -7.23
N SER A 36 -2.34 -5.35 -8.10
CA SER A 36 -1.69 -6.38 -8.91
C SER A 36 -0.21 -6.07 -9.17
N ALA A 37 0.51 -7.07 -9.69
CA ALA A 37 1.88 -6.91 -10.18
C ALA A 37 1.95 -6.40 -11.64
N GLU A 38 0.83 -5.92 -12.19
CA GLU A 38 0.80 -5.38 -13.55
C GLU A 38 1.45 -4.00 -13.60
N SER A 39 2.28 -3.76 -14.62
CA SER A 39 3.06 -2.54 -14.76
C SER A 39 2.18 -1.29 -14.84
N ILE A 40 2.53 -0.29 -14.03
CA ILE A 40 1.84 0.99 -13.84
C ILE A 40 2.81 2.03 -13.28
N ASP A 41 2.39 3.30 -13.28
CA ASP A 41 3.17 4.41 -12.75
C ASP A 41 2.91 4.67 -11.26
N TYR A 42 4.00 4.74 -10.47
CA TYR A 42 3.94 4.98 -9.02
C TYR A 42 3.35 6.33 -8.56
N PRO A 43 3.40 7.45 -9.31
CA PRO A 43 2.95 8.74 -8.78
C PRO A 43 1.49 8.75 -8.35
N GLU A 44 0.60 8.03 -9.04
CA GLU A 44 -0.82 7.95 -8.68
C GLU A 44 -1.00 7.45 -7.24
N PHE A 45 -0.31 6.37 -6.87
CA PHE A 45 -0.38 5.78 -5.53
C PHE A 45 0.35 6.62 -4.49
N GLY A 46 1.46 7.25 -4.88
CA GLY A 46 2.19 8.18 -4.03
C GLY A 46 1.34 9.39 -3.62
N TYR A 47 0.62 10.00 -4.56
CA TYR A 47 -0.29 11.12 -4.27
C TYR A 47 -1.44 10.69 -3.36
N LYS A 48 -2.10 9.55 -3.65
CA LYS A 48 -3.19 9.03 -2.80
C LYS A 48 -2.75 8.82 -1.35
N VAL A 49 -1.53 8.32 -1.13
CA VAL A 49 -0.98 8.13 0.23
C VAL A 49 -0.63 9.47 0.88
N ALA A 50 -0.09 10.43 0.12
CA ALA A 50 0.32 11.73 0.64
C ALA A 50 -0.87 12.62 1.05
N GLU A 51 -2.04 12.44 0.44
CA GLU A 51 -3.26 13.19 0.75
C GLU A 51 -4.12 12.59 1.87
N ALA A 52 -3.78 11.40 2.37
CA ALA A 52 -4.59 10.59 3.29
C ALA A 52 -4.45 10.94 4.79
#